data_AF-A0A139ND49-F1
#
_entry.id   AF-A0A139ND49-F1
#
_cell.length_a   1.000
_cell.length_b   1.000
_cell.length_c   1.000
_cell.angle_alpha   90.00
_cell.angle_beta   90.00
_cell.angle_gamma   90.00
#
_symmetry.space_group_name_H-M   'P 1'
#
loop_
_entity.id
_entity.type
_entity.pdbx_description
1 polymer ?
#
loop_
_entity_poly.entity_id
_entity_poly.type
_entity_poly.pdbx_seq_one_letter_code
_entity_poly.pdbx_strand_id
1 'polypeptide(L)'
;MGKNKIIAETGAGQHGVATATAAALFNMECTIYMGEEDVKRQALNVFRMELLGAKVEAVKDGSCVLKDAVNAALRAWVANVDDTHYIMGSALGPHPFPEIVRDFQSVIGKEAKRQFKDQNDGALPDAIVACVGGGSNAIGLFHPFVEDTSVAMYGAEAAGLGVDTEHHAATLTKGCPGILHGALMDVLQDAHGQILEAFSISAGLDYPGIGPEHSYFNDIKRATYVPVTDQEALEAFQLLSRIEGIIPALESSHAISFAVKLAKELGPDKSMIVCLSGRGDKDVVQVKDRLEADAAKKGESHA
;
A
#
# COMPACT_ATOMS: atom_id res chain seq x y z
N MET A 1 -21.56 -14.81 -9.81
CA MET A 1 -21.74 -15.15 -8.38
C MET A 1 -23.16 -14.87 -7.86
N GLY A 2 -23.96 -13.99 -8.49
CA GLY A 2 -25.35 -13.74 -8.06
C GLY A 2 -25.48 -12.94 -6.76
N LYS A 3 -24.38 -12.35 -6.28
CA LYS A 3 -24.31 -11.60 -5.04
C LYS A 3 -24.59 -10.13 -5.31
N ASN A 4 -25.44 -9.53 -4.48
CA ASN A 4 -25.83 -8.11 -4.58
C ASN A 4 -25.28 -7.26 -3.42
N LYS A 5 -24.63 -7.90 -2.43
CA LYS A 5 -23.97 -7.24 -1.31
C LYS A 5 -22.47 -7.37 -1.45
N ILE A 6 -21.75 -6.29 -1.21
CA ILE A 6 -20.30 -6.27 -1.16
C ILE A 6 -19.82 -5.69 0.16
N ILE A 7 -18.73 -6.25 0.65
CA ILE A 7 -18.01 -5.72 1.80
C ILE A 7 -16.55 -5.55 1.48
N ALA A 8 -15.89 -4.60 2.13
CA ALA A 8 -14.45 -4.38 2.03
C ALA A 8 -13.90 -3.79 3.34
N GLU A 9 -12.61 -3.95 3.57
CA GLU A 9 -11.85 -3.17 4.56
C GLU A 9 -11.31 -1.87 3.94
N THR A 10 -10.88 -0.93 4.76
CA THR A 10 -10.01 0.15 4.30
C THR A 10 -9.22 0.77 5.45
N GLY A 11 -7.98 1.21 5.18
CA GLY A 11 -7.15 2.01 6.09
C GLY A 11 -7.18 3.48 5.66
N ALA A 12 -6.35 3.86 4.68
CA ALA A 12 -6.34 5.21 4.09
C ALA A 12 -7.66 5.69 3.44
N GLY A 13 -8.69 4.84 3.36
CA GLY A 13 -9.99 5.16 2.76
C GLY A 13 -10.08 5.00 1.23
N GLN A 14 -8.96 4.86 0.52
CA GLN A 14 -8.98 4.78 -0.96
C GLN A 14 -9.66 3.53 -1.49
N HIS A 15 -9.35 2.35 -0.93
CA HIS A 15 -10.01 1.09 -1.33
C HIS A 15 -11.51 1.13 -0.99
N GLY A 16 -11.86 1.68 0.18
CA GLY A 16 -13.26 1.88 0.56
C GLY A 16 -14.02 2.78 -0.42
N VAL A 17 -13.43 3.92 -0.82
CA VAL A 17 -14.04 4.81 -1.83
C VAL A 17 -14.14 4.13 -3.20
N ALA A 18 -13.11 3.39 -3.62
CA ALA A 18 -13.14 2.65 -4.89
C ALA A 18 -14.26 1.59 -4.89
N THR A 19 -14.37 0.84 -3.79
CA THR A 19 -15.42 -0.17 -3.59
C THR A 19 -16.81 0.46 -3.58
N ALA A 20 -17.01 1.55 -2.83
CA ALA A 20 -18.27 2.29 -2.79
C ALA A 20 -18.65 2.85 -4.18
N THR A 21 -17.67 3.32 -4.94
CA THR A 21 -17.89 3.82 -6.31
C THR A 21 -18.37 2.70 -7.24
N ALA A 22 -17.72 1.53 -7.18
CA ALA A 22 -18.14 0.37 -7.95
C ALA A 22 -19.55 -0.10 -7.53
N ALA A 23 -19.82 -0.16 -6.22
CA ALA A 23 -21.14 -0.52 -5.71
C ALA A 23 -22.23 0.42 -6.22
N ALA A 24 -22.00 1.73 -6.18
CA ALA A 24 -22.94 2.73 -6.68
C ALA A 24 -23.20 2.55 -8.19
N LEU A 25 -22.14 2.31 -8.98
CA LEU A 25 -22.25 2.08 -10.43
C LEU A 25 -23.07 0.82 -10.76
N PHE A 26 -22.87 -0.25 -10.00
CA PHE A 26 -23.53 -1.54 -10.22
C PHE A 26 -24.79 -1.75 -9.38
N ASN A 27 -25.23 -0.72 -8.64
CA ASN A 27 -26.40 -0.75 -7.77
C ASN A 27 -26.36 -1.91 -6.73
N MET A 28 -25.23 -2.01 -6.02
CA MET A 28 -24.98 -3.03 -4.99
C MET A 28 -25.00 -2.41 -3.60
N GLU A 29 -25.45 -3.17 -2.60
CA GLU A 29 -25.32 -2.78 -1.19
C GLU A 29 -23.85 -2.88 -0.77
N CYS A 30 -23.32 -1.83 -0.14
CA CYS A 30 -21.89 -1.74 0.19
C CYS A 30 -21.69 -1.43 1.67
N THR A 31 -20.92 -2.26 2.36
CA THR A 31 -20.46 -1.99 3.73
C THR A 31 -18.94 -1.99 3.80
N ILE A 32 -18.36 -0.90 4.28
CA ILE A 32 -16.92 -0.72 4.42
C ILE A 32 -16.55 -0.78 5.91
N TYR A 33 -15.64 -1.70 6.27
CA TYR A 33 -15.06 -1.78 7.59
C TYR A 33 -13.81 -0.90 7.65
N MET A 34 -13.72 -0.04 8.66
CA MET A 34 -12.61 0.90 8.81
C MET A 34 -12.29 1.07 10.29
N GLY A 35 -11.02 1.03 10.67
CA GLY A 35 -10.61 1.22 12.07
C GLY A 35 -11.02 2.59 12.62
N GLU A 36 -11.43 2.70 13.89
CA GLU A 36 -11.91 3.96 14.47
C GLU A 36 -10.87 5.09 14.41
N GLU A 37 -9.58 4.76 14.55
CA GLU A 37 -8.49 5.74 14.41
C GLU A 37 -8.37 6.22 12.96
N ASP A 38 -8.49 5.30 12.00
CA ASP A 38 -8.47 5.64 10.57
C ASP A 38 -9.70 6.46 10.16
N VAL A 39 -10.89 6.17 10.70
CA VAL A 39 -12.11 6.97 10.49
C VAL A 39 -11.88 8.43 10.89
N LYS A 40 -11.23 8.68 12.03
CA LYS A 40 -10.90 10.04 12.49
C LYS A 40 -9.88 10.71 11.56
N ARG A 41 -8.79 10.01 11.22
CA ARG A 41 -7.69 10.53 10.40
C ARG A 41 -8.10 10.80 8.95
N GLN A 42 -9.05 10.01 8.41
CA GLN A 42 -9.43 10.01 7.00
C GLN A 42 -10.89 10.41 6.79
N ALA A 43 -11.40 11.33 7.62
CA ALA A 43 -12.80 11.78 7.61
C ALA A 43 -13.32 12.20 6.22
N LEU A 44 -12.45 12.78 5.38
CA LEU A 44 -12.82 13.14 4.00
C LEU A 44 -13.20 11.92 3.16
N ASN A 45 -12.47 10.81 3.27
CA ASN A 45 -12.78 9.59 2.53
C ASN A 45 -13.99 8.87 3.13
N VAL A 46 -14.20 8.93 4.44
CA VAL A 46 -15.43 8.44 5.09
C VAL A 46 -16.65 9.13 4.49
N PHE A 47 -16.64 10.47 4.47
CA PHE A 47 -17.73 11.25 3.89
C PHE A 47 -17.95 10.93 2.40
N ARG A 48 -16.89 10.73 1.62
CA ARG A 48 -17.00 10.32 0.20
C ARG A 48 -17.68 8.96 0.04
N MET A 49 -17.38 7.99 0.90
CA MET A 49 -18.02 6.67 0.89
C MET A 49 -19.51 6.77 1.21
N GLU A 50 -19.88 7.55 2.22
CA GLU A 50 -21.27 7.77 2.61
C GLU A 50 -22.07 8.50 1.51
N LEU A 51 -21.45 9.49 0.84
CA LEU A 51 -22.04 10.19 -0.29
C LEU A 51 -22.32 9.26 -1.49
N LEU A 52 -21.51 8.21 -1.65
CA LEU A 52 -21.70 7.15 -2.64
C LEU A 52 -22.74 6.09 -2.21
N GLY A 53 -23.33 6.23 -1.02
CA GLY A 53 -24.35 5.32 -0.49
C GLY A 53 -23.81 4.09 0.22
N ALA A 54 -22.49 4.02 0.48
CA ALA A 54 -21.91 2.93 1.28
C ALA A 54 -22.11 3.18 2.78
N LYS A 55 -22.32 2.11 3.54
CA LYS A 55 -22.27 2.13 5.00
C LYS A 55 -20.82 2.02 5.46
N VAL A 56 -20.38 2.90 6.37
CA VAL A 56 -19.05 2.80 6.99
C VAL A 56 -19.20 2.28 8.42
N GLU A 57 -18.58 1.14 8.70
CA GLU A 57 -18.57 0.48 10.01
C GLU A 57 -17.23 0.73 10.72
N ALA A 58 -17.27 1.56 11.76
CA ALA A 58 -16.09 1.87 12.57
C ALA A 58 -15.73 0.69 13.50
N VAL A 59 -14.56 0.10 13.29
CA VAL A 59 -14.05 -1.02 14.09
C VAL A 59 -13.28 -0.49 15.30
N LYS A 60 -13.71 -0.90 16.49
CA LYS A 60 -13.20 -0.42 17.80
C LYS A 60 -12.37 -1.46 18.55
N ASP A 61 -12.19 -2.63 17.95
CA ASP A 61 -11.39 -3.70 18.53
C ASP A 61 -9.92 -3.51 18.20
N GLY A 62 -9.04 -3.98 19.09
CA GLY A 62 -7.59 -4.03 18.84
C GLY A 62 -6.95 -2.64 18.81
N SER A 63 -6.08 -2.41 17.83
CA SER A 63 -5.40 -1.13 17.62
C SER A 63 -6.24 -0.15 16.80
N CYS A 64 -7.44 -0.54 16.37
CA CYS A 64 -8.41 0.31 15.65
C CYS A 64 -7.87 0.84 14.32
N VAL A 65 -7.06 0.04 13.61
CA VAL A 65 -6.48 0.35 12.29
C VAL A 65 -6.80 -0.73 11.24
N LEU A 66 -6.18 -0.67 10.06
CA LEU A 66 -6.41 -1.58 8.92
C LEU A 66 -6.45 -3.07 9.28
N LYS A 67 -5.52 -3.58 10.12
CA LYS A 67 -5.52 -5.00 10.53
C LYS A 67 -6.86 -5.42 11.13
N ASP A 68 -7.43 -4.59 12.00
CA ASP A 68 -8.67 -4.91 12.71
C ASP A 68 -9.89 -4.76 11.79
N ALA A 69 -9.84 -3.82 10.84
CA ALA A 69 -10.82 -3.73 9.77
C ALA A 69 -10.87 -4.99 8.89
N VAL A 70 -9.71 -5.57 8.54
CA VAL A 70 -9.64 -6.86 7.82
C VAL A 70 -10.27 -7.98 8.64
N ASN A 71 -9.95 -8.06 9.94
CA ASN A 71 -10.54 -9.05 10.84
C ASN A 71 -12.07 -8.96 10.91
N ALA A 72 -12.62 -7.74 11.00
CA ALA A 72 -14.05 -7.49 11.00
C ALA A 72 -14.70 -7.87 9.66
N ALA A 73 -14.10 -7.48 8.53
CA ALA A 73 -14.58 -7.81 7.20
C ALA A 73 -14.60 -9.32 6.94
N LEU A 74 -13.55 -10.05 7.35
CA LEU A 74 -13.50 -11.52 7.24
C LEU A 74 -14.58 -12.19 8.10
N ARG A 75 -14.79 -11.73 9.34
CA ARG A 75 -15.85 -12.26 10.21
C ARG A 75 -17.25 -12.02 9.60
N ALA A 76 -17.48 -10.81 9.09
CA ALA A 76 -18.72 -10.47 8.42
C ALA A 76 -18.93 -11.29 7.15
N TRP A 77 -17.87 -11.56 6.39
CA TRP A 77 -17.93 -12.38 5.19
C TRP A 77 -18.35 -13.81 5.50
N VAL A 78 -17.72 -14.44 6.49
CA VAL A 78 -18.03 -15.81 6.91
C VAL A 78 -19.49 -15.94 7.33
N ALA A 79 -20.01 -14.94 8.05
CA ALA A 79 -21.41 -14.93 8.50
C ALA A 79 -22.43 -14.74 7.37
N ASN A 80 -22.04 -14.19 6.22
CA ASN A 80 -22.94 -13.79 5.13
C ASN A 80 -22.49 -14.32 3.76
N VAL A 81 -21.77 -15.45 3.72
CA VAL A 81 -21.08 -15.93 2.51
C VAL A 81 -22.03 -16.23 1.34
N ASP A 82 -23.31 -16.50 1.61
CA ASP A 82 -24.29 -16.87 0.59
C ASP A 82 -24.66 -15.68 -0.32
N ASP A 83 -24.83 -14.49 0.25
CA ASP A 83 -25.32 -13.29 -0.47
C ASP A 83 -24.28 -12.16 -0.60
N THR A 84 -23.14 -12.27 0.12
CA THR A 84 -22.15 -11.20 0.26
C THR A 84 -20.80 -11.57 -0.34
N HIS A 85 -20.26 -10.70 -1.19
CA HIS A 85 -18.90 -10.83 -1.73
C HIS A 85 -17.94 -9.94 -0.94
N TYR A 86 -16.83 -10.50 -0.49
CA TYR A 86 -15.75 -9.74 0.10
C TYR A 86 -14.76 -9.28 -0.97
N ILE A 87 -14.59 -7.96 -1.09
CA ILE A 87 -13.63 -7.33 -1.99
C ILE A 87 -12.38 -6.96 -1.20
N MET A 88 -11.40 -7.86 -1.23
CA MET A 88 -10.10 -7.64 -0.60
C MET A 88 -9.31 -6.55 -1.33
N GLY A 89 -8.72 -5.61 -0.60
CA GLY A 89 -8.10 -4.40 -1.15
C GLY A 89 -6.67 -4.53 -1.62
N SER A 90 -6.05 -5.70 -1.43
CA SER A 90 -4.65 -5.92 -1.80
C SER A 90 -4.37 -7.36 -2.22
N ALA A 91 -3.16 -7.61 -2.74
CA ALA A 91 -2.71 -8.93 -3.18
C ALA A 91 -2.32 -9.83 -2.00
N LEU A 92 -3.22 -9.93 -1.02
CA LEU A 92 -3.09 -10.60 0.26
C LEU A 92 -4.17 -11.69 0.39
N GLY A 93 -4.20 -12.35 1.55
CA GLY A 93 -5.28 -13.25 1.95
C GLY A 93 -5.26 -14.62 1.25
N PRO A 94 -6.26 -15.47 1.52
CA PRO A 94 -6.28 -16.83 0.99
C PRO A 94 -6.44 -16.82 -0.53
N HIS A 95 -5.94 -17.88 -1.19
CA HIS A 95 -6.32 -18.14 -2.58
C HIS A 95 -7.86 -18.15 -2.71
N PRO A 96 -8.46 -17.51 -3.74
CA PRO A 96 -7.81 -16.95 -4.93
C PRO A 96 -7.50 -15.43 -4.88
N PHE A 97 -7.61 -14.75 -3.74
CA PHE A 97 -7.49 -13.28 -3.70
C PHE A 97 -6.14 -12.72 -4.20
N PRO A 98 -4.96 -13.24 -3.79
CA PRO A 98 -3.70 -12.72 -4.30
C PRO A 98 -3.61 -12.76 -5.82
N GLU A 99 -4.05 -13.87 -6.42
CA GLU A 99 -4.03 -14.10 -7.86
C GLU A 99 -4.99 -13.18 -8.61
N ILE A 100 -6.25 -13.08 -8.13
CA ILE A 100 -7.26 -12.21 -8.73
C ILE A 100 -6.80 -10.75 -8.68
N VAL A 101 -6.31 -10.28 -7.53
CA VAL A 101 -5.88 -8.88 -7.38
C VAL A 101 -4.67 -8.58 -8.26
N ARG A 102 -3.68 -9.48 -8.31
CA ARG A 102 -2.55 -9.35 -9.23
C ARG A 102 -3.02 -9.27 -10.67
N ASP A 103 -3.91 -10.16 -11.10
CA ASP A 103 -4.36 -10.21 -12.49
C ASP A 103 -5.11 -8.93 -12.88
N PHE A 104 -5.97 -8.41 -12.00
CA PHE A 104 -6.66 -7.14 -12.22
C PHE A 104 -5.71 -5.93 -12.18
N GLN A 105 -4.65 -5.97 -11.37
CA GLN A 105 -3.65 -4.91 -11.31
C GLN A 105 -2.57 -5.02 -12.40
N SER A 106 -2.44 -6.17 -13.06
CA SER A 106 -1.41 -6.44 -14.08
C SER A 106 -1.48 -5.48 -15.29
N VAL A 107 -2.61 -4.79 -15.46
CA VAL A 107 -2.76 -3.71 -16.44
C VAL A 107 -1.69 -2.63 -16.25
N ILE A 108 -1.30 -2.32 -15.01
CA ILE A 108 -0.28 -1.32 -14.68
C ILE A 108 1.04 -1.67 -15.40
N GLY A 109 1.58 -2.86 -15.15
CA GLY A 109 2.85 -3.27 -15.76
C GLY A 109 2.74 -3.53 -17.27
N LYS A 110 1.59 -4.00 -17.77
CA LYS A 110 1.35 -4.20 -19.21
C LYS A 110 1.41 -2.87 -19.96
N GLU A 111 0.75 -1.85 -19.43
CA GLU A 111 0.76 -0.50 -19.99
C GLU A 111 2.13 0.15 -19.86
N ALA A 112 2.74 0.09 -18.67
CA ALA A 112 4.06 0.66 -18.41
C ALA A 112 5.12 0.06 -19.34
N LYS A 113 5.14 -1.27 -19.52
CA LYS A 113 6.05 -1.96 -20.44
C LYS A 113 5.86 -1.50 -21.88
N ARG A 114 4.60 -1.45 -22.35
CA ARG A 114 4.28 -1.01 -23.71
C ARG A 114 4.73 0.44 -23.92
N GLN A 115 4.30 1.35 -23.06
CA GLN A 115 4.62 2.77 -23.12
C GLN A 115 6.13 3.01 -23.11
N PHE A 116 6.87 2.30 -22.24
CA PHE A 116 8.32 2.43 -22.18
C PHE A 116 8.98 1.93 -23.47
N LYS A 117 8.59 0.78 -23.99
CA LYS A 117 9.10 0.26 -25.27
C LYS A 117 8.84 1.22 -26.42
N ASP A 118 7.63 1.77 -26.50
CA ASP A 118 7.24 2.72 -27.56
C ASP A 118 8.08 4.01 -27.53
N GLN A 119 8.53 4.43 -26.34
CA GLN A 119 9.35 5.63 -26.14
C GLN A 119 10.86 5.39 -26.26
N ASN A 120 11.32 4.14 -26.20
CA ASN A 120 12.74 3.79 -26.09
C ASN A 120 13.16 2.73 -27.12
N ASP A 121 12.64 2.83 -28.36
CA ASP A 121 13.01 1.96 -29.49
C ASP A 121 12.94 0.44 -29.17
N GLY A 122 11.95 0.04 -28.38
CA GLY A 122 11.73 -1.34 -27.97
C GLY A 122 12.55 -1.80 -26.75
N ALA A 123 13.37 -0.93 -26.16
CA ALA A 123 14.13 -1.22 -24.96
C ALA A 123 13.22 -1.39 -23.72
N LEU A 124 13.76 -2.04 -22.70
CA LEU A 124 13.14 -2.20 -21.38
C LEU A 124 13.84 -1.28 -20.36
N PRO A 125 13.16 -0.87 -19.28
CA PRO A 125 13.80 -0.09 -18.23
C PRO A 125 14.86 -0.92 -17.49
N ASP A 126 15.89 -0.28 -16.95
CA ASP A 126 16.88 -0.98 -16.12
C ASP A 126 16.28 -1.39 -14.76
N ALA A 127 15.36 -0.58 -14.23
CA ALA A 127 14.69 -0.84 -12.97
C ALA A 127 13.21 -0.43 -12.96
N ILE A 128 12.40 -1.13 -12.17
CA ILE A 128 11.04 -0.73 -11.83
C ILE A 128 10.88 -0.69 -10.31
N VAL A 129 10.21 0.35 -9.81
CA VAL A 129 10.10 0.66 -8.38
C VAL A 129 8.65 0.88 -8.01
N ALA A 130 8.20 0.30 -6.91
CA ALA A 130 6.86 0.51 -6.34
C ALA A 130 6.89 0.46 -4.82
N CYS A 131 5.92 1.08 -4.15
CA CYS A 131 5.78 0.94 -2.69
C CYS A 131 5.01 -0.35 -2.36
N VAL A 132 5.31 -0.94 -1.21
CA VAL A 132 4.75 -2.23 -0.80
C VAL A 132 4.20 -2.14 0.62
N GLY A 133 2.86 -2.15 0.71
CA GLY A 133 2.13 -2.52 1.92
C GLY A 133 1.68 -3.98 1.74
N GLY A 134 0.40 -4.19 1.43
CA GLY A 134 -0.06 -5.52 0.99
C GLY A 134 0.44 -5.97 -0.39
N GLY A 135 0.81 -5.02 -1.26
CA GLY A 135 1.54 -5.29 -2.51
C GLY A 135 0.77 -5.22 -3.83
N SER A 136 -0.52 -4.90 -3.85
CA SER A 136 -1.31 -4.88 -5.10
C SER A 136 -0.75 -3.99 -6.23
N ASN A 137 -0.34 -2.76 -5.93
CA ASN A 137 0.24 -1.86 -6.92
C ASN A 137 1.60 -2.36 -7.44
N ALA A 138 2.43 -2.87 -6.53
CA ALA A 138 3.77 -3.37 -6.83
C ALA A 138 3.69 -4.64 -7.68
N ILE A 139 2.89 -5.62 -7.29
CA ILE A 139 2.71 -6.84 -8.08
C ILE A 139 2.05 -6.55 -9.44
N GLY A 140 1.15 -5.58 -9.51
CA GLY A 140 0.56 -5.12 -10.77
C GLY A 140 1.59 -4.55 -11.75
N LEU A 141 2.59 -3.82 -11.23
CA LEU A 141 3.73 -3.36 -12.02
C LEU A 141 4.72 -4.50 -12.33
N PHE A 142 5.07 -5.32 -11.34
CA PHE A 142 6.14 -6.32 -11.43
C PHE A 142 5.79 -7.53 -12.28
N HIS A 143 4.57 -8.06 -12.14
CA HIS A 143 4.20 -9.35 -12.71
C HIS A 143 4.41 -9.40 -14.24
N PRO A 144 4.05 -8.37 -15.03
CA PRO A 144 4.35 -8.38 -16.46
C PRO A 144 5.84 -8.44 -16.79
N PHE A 145 6.74 -7.97 -15.91
CA PHE A 145 8.20 -7.96 -16.09
C PHE A 145 8.91 -9.17 -15.44
N VAL A 146 8.18 -10.13 -14.85
CA VAL A 146 8.78 -11.20 -14.06
C VAL A 146 9.81 -12.03 -14.85
N GLU A 147 9.56 -12.29 -16.14
CA GLU A 147 10.47 -13.03 -17.03
C GLU A 147 11.57 -12.15 -17.66
N ASP A 148 11.46 -10.82 -17.57
CA ASP A 148 12.50 -9.91 -18.09
C ASP A 148 13.62 -9.76 -17.06
N THR A 149 14.52 -10.75 -16.98
CA THR A 149 15.58 -10.79 -15.96
C THR A 149 16.59 -9.65 -16.05
N SER A 150 16.59 -8.89 -17.16
CA SER A 150 17.38 -7.65 -17.29
C SER A 150 16.78 -6.47 -16.51
N VAL A 151 15.52 -6.57 -16.08
CA VAL A 151 14.80 -5.51 -15.36
C VAL A 151 14.83 -5.80 -13.87
N ALA A 152 15.53 -4.97 -13.11
CA ALA A 152 15.55 -5.05 -11.65
C ALA A 152 14.20 -4.59 -11.07
N MET A 153 13.69 -5.29 -10.06
CA MET A 153 12.41 -4.95 -9.41
C MET A 153 12.65 -4.57 -7.96
N TYR A 154 12.19 -3.39 -7.55
CA TYR A 154 12.41 -2.86 -6.21
C TYR A 154 11.10 -2.49 -5.50
N GLY A 155 10.85 -3.10 -4.34
CA GLY A 155 9.74 -2.78 -3.47
C GLY A 155 10.15 -1.91 -2.29
N ALA A 156 9.63 -0.68 -2.20
CA ALA A 156 9.86 0.21 -1.05
C ALA A 156 8.82 -0.05 0.05
N GLU A 157 9.24 -0.61 1.18
CA GLU A 157 8.39 -0.86 2.35
C GLU A 157 8.58 0.20 3.43
N ALA A 158 7.56 0.40 4.27
CA ALA A 158 7.58 1.46 5.27
C ALA A 158 8.41 1.08 6.50
N ALA A 159 9.48 1.82 6.74
CA ALA A 159 10.34 1.67 7.91
C ALA A 159 9.88 2.48 9.12
N GLY A 160 8.80 3.25 9.01
CA GLY A 160 8.26 4.07 10.10
C GLY A 160 9.33 5.00 10.68
N LEU A 161 9.58 4.89 11.99
CA LEU A 161 10.62 5.64 12.70
C LEU A 161 12.03 5.03 12.56
N GLY A 162 12.15 3.89 11.88
CA GLY A 162 13.39 3.17 11.62
C GLY A 162 13.25 1.67 11.91
N VAL A 163 13.93 0.85 11.13
CA VAL A 163 13.87 -0.63 11.25
C VAL A 163 14.52 -1.19 12.52
N ASP A 164 15.25 -0.37 13.26
CA ASP A 164 15.85 -0.72 14.55
C ASP A 164 14.98 -0.28 15.74
N THR A 165 13.80 0.28 15.46
CA THR A 165 12.77 0.58 16.45
C THR A 165 11.63 -0.43 16.35
N GLU A 166 10.70 -0.42 17.31
CA GLU A 166 9.47 -1.22 17.23
C GLU A 166 8.41 -0.59 16.30
N HIS A 167 8.66 0.62 15.78
CA HIS A 167 7.70 1.42 15.03
C HIS A 167 8.02 1.40 13.54
N HIS A 168 7.70 0.29 12.87
CA HIS A 168 7.86 0.13 11.43
C HIS A 168 6.82 -0.84 10.84
N ALA A 169 6.73 -0.89 9.51
CA ALA A 169 5.95 -1.89 8.75
C ALA A 169 6.82 -2.63 7.72
N ALA A 170 8.14 -2.70 7.96
CA ALA A 170 9.13 -3.29 7.05
C ALA A 170 9.15 -4.83 7.14
N THR A 171 8.07 -5.44 6.60
CA THR A 171 7.78 -6.86 6.73
C THR A 171 8.84 -7.76 6.10
N LEU A 172 9.39 -7.42 4.93
CA LEU A 172 10.41 -8.26 4.28
C LEU A 172 11.81 -8.01 4.83
N THR A 173 12.06 -6.85 5.46
CA THR A 173 13.33 -6.57 6.14
C THR A 173 13.43 -7.24 7.52
N LYS A 174 12.34 -7.25 8.30
CA LYS A 174 12.37 -7.67 9.72
C LYS A 174 11.40 -8.81 10.06
N GLY A 175 10.50 -9.16 9.16
CA GLY A 175 9.53 -10.24 9.38
C GLY A 175 10.10 -11.62 9.08
N CYS A 176 9.23 -12.60 9.20
CA CYS A 176 9.52 -13.98 8.86
C CYS A 176 8.23 -14.71 8.44
N PRO A 177 8.33 -15.92 7.85
CA PRO A 177 7.15 -16.67 7.44
C PRO A 177 6.19 -16.95 8.60
N GLY A 178 4.91 -16.66 8.39
CA GLY A 178 3.83 -16.87 9.35
C GLY A 178 2.46 -16.93 8.67
N ILE A 179 1.41 -17.20 9.46
CA ILE A 179 0.05 -17.29 8.95
C ILE A 179 -0.76 -16.10 9.46
N LEU A 180 -1.24 -15.26 8.55
CA LEU A 180 -2.11 -14.14 8.86
C LEU A 180 -3.17 -13.98 7.77
N HIS A 181 -4.41 -13.68 8.19
CA HIS A 181 -5.55 -13.41 7.31
C HIS A 181 -5.77 -14.46 6.20
N GLY A 182 -5.47 -15.74 6.49
CA GLY A 182 -5.75 -16.86 5.59
C GLY A 182 -4.64 -17.24 4.61
N ALA A 183 -3.44 -16.64 4.71
CA ALA A 183 -2.29 -16.99 3.88
C ALA A 183 -1.04 -17.28 4.71
N LEU A 184 -0.18 -18.17 4.19
CA LEU A 184 1.22 -18.27 4.59
C LEU A 184 2.00 -17.21 3.82
N MET A 185 2.63 -16.28 4.53
CA MET A 185 3.38 -15.14 3.98
C MET A 185 4.38 -14.62 5.02
N ASP A 186 5.27 -13.71 4.64
CA ASP A 186 6.07 -13.00 5.64
C ASP A 186 5.19 -12.05 6.45
N VAL A 187 5.42 -12.05 7.77
CA VAL A 187 4.72 -11.22 8.75
C VAL A 187 5.68 -10.70 9.80
N LEU A 188 5.33 -9.56 10.40
CA LEU A 188 5.94 -9.08 11.63
C LEU A 188 5.32 -9.84 12.82
N GLN A 189 6.11 -10.67 13.48
CA GLN A 189 5.68 -11.46 14.64
C GLN A 189 6.80 -11.62 15.67
N ASP A 190 6.42 -11.83 16.92
CA ASP A 190 7.36 -12.13 18.00
C ASP A 190 7.82 -13.62 17.99
N ALA A 191 8.68 -13.97 18.93
CA ALA A 191 9.19 -15.34 19.09
C ALA A 191 8.11 -16.38 19.44
N HIS A 192 6.91 -15.94 19.83
CA HIS A 192 5.76 -16.78 20.15
C HIS A 192 4.72 -16.80 19.02
N GLY A 193 5.01 -16.18 17.88
CA GLY A 193 4.11 -16.08 16.73
C GLY A 193 2.95 -15.11 16.94
N GLN A 194 3.05 -14.17 17.90
CA GLN A 194 2.08 -13.09 18.03
C GLN A 194 2.39 -12.01 17.00
N ILE A 195 1.37 -11.61 16.25
CA ILE A 195 1.50 -10.56 15.23
C ILE A 195 1.77 -9.22 15.91
N LEU A 196 2.86 -8.58 15.50
CA LEU A 196 3.25 -7.26 15.98
C LEU A 196 2.40 -6.17 15.34
N GLU A 197 2.28 -5.04 16.02
CA GLU A 197 1.66 -3.85 15.44
C GLU A 197 2.61 -3.22 14.42
N ALA A 198 2.10 -2.96 13.23
CA ALA A 198 2.82 -2.18 12.23
C ALA A 198 2.74 -0.68 12.58
N PHE A 199 3.65 0.10 12.02
CA PHE A 199 3.60 1.55 12.10
C PHE A 199 4.17 2.19 10.85
N SER A 200 3.44 3.17 10.32
CA SER A 200 3.92 4.11 9.31
C SER A 200 3.12 5.41 9.37
N ILE A 201 3.72 6.52 8.95
CA ILE A 201 2.98 7.74 8.63
C ILE A 201 1.92 7.50 7.54
N SER A 202 2.16 6.53 6.66
CA SER A 202 1.29 6.20 5.54
C SER A 202 0.34 5.05 5.90
N ALA A 203 -0.95 5.37 6.09
CA ALA A 203 -1.96 4.38 6.44
C ALA A 203 -2.12 3.23 5.41
N GLY A 204 -1.76 3.44 4.14
CA GLY A 204 -1.78 2.38 3.13
C GLY A 204 -0.61 1.39 3.20
N LEU A 205 0.46 1.73 3.94
CA LEU A 205 1.61 0.86 4.17
C LEU A 205 1.65 0.30 5.61
N ASP A 206 0.75 0.76 6.48
CA ASP A 206 0.64 0.35 7.88
C ASP A 206 -0.04 -1.03 8.03
N TYR A 207 0.69 -2.08 7.63
CA TYR A 207 0.21 -3.46 7.67
C TYR A 207 1.35 -4.43 8.01
N PRO A 208 1.15 -5.38 8.96
CA PRO A 208 2.25 -6.24 9.46
C PRO A 208 2.48 -7.50 8.62
N GLY A 209 1.98 -7.55 7.39
CA GLY A 209 2.12 -8.70 6.48
C GLY A 209 2.37 -8.24 5.05
N ILE A 210 2.60 -9.18 4.15
CA ILE A 210 2.85 -8.87 2.73
C ILE A 210 2.34 -9.97 1.81
N GLY A 211 1.96 -9.63 0.58
CA GLY A 211 1.41 -10.60 -0.37
C GLY A 211 2.33 -11.82 -0.56
N PRO A 212 1.80 -13.05 -0.59
CA PRO A 212 2.63 -14.26 -0.67
C PRO A 212 3.51 -14.33 -1.93
N GLU A 213 3.11 -13.69 -3.03
CA GLU A 213 3.93 -13.61 -4.25
C GLU A 213 5.13 -12.67 -4.06
N HIS A 214 5.02 -11.65 -3.20
CA HIS A 214 6.14 -10.79 -2.84
C HIS A 214 7.15 -11.52 -1.95
N SER A 215 6.68 -12.30 -0.95
CA SER A 215 7.52 -13.23 -0.19
C SER A 215 8.27 -14.19 -1.11
N TYR A 216 7.57 -14.82 -2.04
CA TYR A 216 8.19 -15.70 -3.03
C TYR A 216 9.24 -14.98 -3.88
N PHE A 217 8.95 -13.78 -4.40
CA PHE A 217 9.91 -13.00 -5.18
C PHE A 217 11.14 -12.56 -4.38
N ASN A 218 10.99 -12.32 -3.07
CA ASN A 218 12.10 -12.05 -2.17
C ASN A 218 12.99 -13.30 -2.00
N ASP A 219 12.37 -14.45 -1.71
CA ASP A 219 13.06 -15.72 -1.49
C ASP A 219 13.90 -16.15 -2.70
N ILE A 220 13.33 -16.05 -3.90
CA ILE A 220 14.05 -16.37 -5.15
C ILE A 220 14.92 -15.22 -5.65
N LYS A 221 14.97 -14.09 -4.92
CA LYS A 221 15.74 -12.89 -5.26
C LYS A 221 15.39 -12.29 -6.62
N ARG A 222 14.13 -12.45 -7.04
CA ARG A 222 13.63 -11.83 -8.27
C ARG A 222 13.29 -10.36 -8.07
N ALA A 223 12.89 -9.98 -6.85
CA ALA A 223 12.70 -8.59 -6.44
C ALA A 223 13.52 -8.30 -5.16
N THR A 224 13.94 -7.06 -5.01
CA THR A 224 14.65 -6.55 -3.82
C THR A 224 13.72 -5.61 -3.07
N TYR A 225 13.63 -5.77 -1.75
CA TYR A 225 12.79 -4.93 -0.91
C TYR A 225 13.64 -4.06 0.00
N VAL A 226 13.26 -2.79 0.11
CA VAL A 226 14.08 -1.75 0.74
C VAL A 226 13.25 -0.95 1.74
N PRO A 227 13.72 -0.78 2.98
CA PRO A 227 13.03 0.02 3.98
C PRO A 227 13.21 1.52 3.72
N VAL A 228 12.12 2.28 3.80
CA VAL A 228 12.10 3.75 3.69
C VAL A 228 11.37 4.35 4.88
N THR A 229 12.02 5.26 5.60
CA THR A 229 11.48 5.88 6.82
C THR A 229 10.42 6.94 6.51
N ASP A 230 9.61 7.28 7.51
CA ASP A 230 8.59 8.33 7.40
C ASP A 230 9.20 9.69 7.03
N GLN A 231 10.39 10.00 7.57
CA GLN A 231 11.11 11.24 7.27
C GLN A 231 11.54 11.29 5.79
N GLU A 232 12.07 10.18 5.28
CA GLU A 232 12.49 10.05 3.88
C GLU A 232 11.31 10.12 2.91
N ALA A 233 10.17 9.54 3.28
CA ALA A 233 8.94 9.66 2.51
C ALA A 233 8.39 11.09 2.51
N LEU A 234 8.42 11.79 3.65
CA LEU A 234 7.98 13.18 3.76
C LEU A 234 8.86 14.14 2.93
N GLU A 235 10.17 13.88 2.88
CA GLU A 235 11.09 14.63 2.02
C GLU A 235 10.81 14.38 0.54
N ALA A 236 10.55 13.13 0.15
CA ALA A 236 10.20 12.77 -1.22
C ALA A 236 8.84 13.35 -1.66
N PHE A 237 7.85 13.37 -0.76
CA PHE A 237 6.56 14.02 -0.97
C PHE A 237 6.74 15.48 -1.38
N GLN A 238 7.54 16.21 -0.59
CA GLN A 238 7.82 17.63 -0.84
C GLN A 238 8.69 17.83 -2.08
N LEU A 239 9.65 16.93 -2.34
CA LEU A 239 10.52 16.99 -3.50
C LEU A 239 9.70 16.91 -4.79
N LEU A 240 8.88 15.87 -4.95
CA LEU A 240 8.08 15.69 -6.17
C LEU A 240 7.08 16.83 -6.34
N SER A 241 6.48 17.30 -5.24
CA SER A 241 5.56 18.44 -5.27
C SER A 241 6.23 19.73 -5.74
N ARG A 242 7.47 20.00 -5.30
CA ARG A 242 8.20 21.24 -5.66
C ARG A 242 8.80 21.21 -7.05
N ILE A 243 9.34 20.07 -7.47
CA ILE A 243 10.10 19.96 -8.72
C ILE A 243 9.17 19.67 -9.90
N GLU A 244 8.19 18.79 -9.73
CA GLU A 244 7.33 18.32 -10.82
C GLU A 244 5.89 18.85 -10.72
N GLY A 245 5.53 19.54 -9.64
CA GLY A 245 4.15 20.01 -9.42
C GLY A 245 3.13 18.88 -9.21
N ILE A 246 3.60 17.69 -8.88
CA ILE A 246 2.78 16.50 -8.62
C ILE A 246 2.76 16.25 -7.12
N ILE A 247 1.57 16.23 -6.51
CA ILE A 247 1.39 15.93 -5.09
C ILE A 247 1.19 14.40 -4.95
N PRO A 248 2.21 13.63 -4.56
CA PRO A 248 2.10 12.17 -4.45
C PRO A 248 1.35 11.75 -3.20
N ALA A 249 0.74 10.57 -3.20
CA ALA A 249 0.35 9.94 -1.94
C ALA A 249 1.59 9.66 -1.05
N LEU A 250 1.43 9.65 0.27
CA LEU A 250 2.52 9.29 1.18
C LEU A 250 3.04 7.87 0.92
N GLU A 251 2.16 6.95 0.50
CA GLU A 251 2.52 5.60 0.07
C GLU A 251 3.51 5.67 -1.10
N SER A 252 3.14 6.38 -2.18
CA SER A 252 3.97 6.50 -3.38
C SER A 252 5.27 7.27 -3.12
N SER A 253 5.26 8.19 -2.15
CA SER A 253 6.45 8.92 -1.72
C SER A 253 7.56 8.00 -1.19
N HIS A 254 7.24 6.84 -0.64
CA HIS A 254 8.25 5.85 -0.25
C HIS A 254 9.01 5.31 -1.48
N ALA A 255 8.28 4.99 -2.55
CA ALA A 255 8.88 4.55 -3.82
C ALA A 255 9.73 5.67 -4.45
N ILE A 256 9.25 6.92 -4.42
CA ILE A 256 10.00 8.08 -4.94
C ILE A 256 11.28 8.31 -4.14
N SER A 257 11.21 8.21 -2.81
CA SER A 257 12.37 8.40 -1.94
C SER A 257 13.49 7.41 -2.28
N PHE A 258 13.11 6.13 -2.46
CA PHE A 258 14.07 5.12 -2.89
C PHE A 258 14.55 5.34 -4.32
N ALA A 259 13.67 5.70 -5.25
CA ALA A 259 14.03 5.96 -6.65
C ALA A 259 15.10 7.05 -6.78
N VAL A 260 15.05 8.11 -5.96
CA VAL A 260 16.07 9.17 -5.94
C VAL A 260 17.44 8.64 -5.51
N LYS A 261 17.49 7.70 -4.57
CA LYS A 261 18.74 7.05 -4.13
C LYS A 261 19.25 6.11 -5.23
N LEU A 262 18.37 5.26 -5.76
CA LEU A 262 18.68 4.31 -6.82
C LEU A 262 19.19 5.02 -8.09
N ALA A 263 18.62 6.16 -8.45
CA ALA A 263 19.06 6.93 -9.63
C ALA A 263 20.53 7.37 -9.51
N LYS A 264 20.98 7.73 -8.31
CA LYS A 264 22.39 8.08 -8.04
C LYS A 264 23.32 6.87 -8.18
N GLU A 265 22.85 5.69 -7.80
CA GLU A 265 23.61 4.43 -7.89
C GLU A 265 23.69 3.91 -9.33
N LEU A 266 22.58 3.98 -10.07
CA LEU A 266 22.50 3.52 -11.46
C LEU A 266 23.30 4.42 -12.41
N GLY A 267 23.33 5.73 -12.15
CA GLY A 267 24.01 6.70 -13.00
C GLY A 267 23.14 7.25 -14.14
N PRO A 268 23.67 8.22 -14.92
CA PRO A 268 22.88 9.04 -15.83
C PRO A 268 22.39 8.32 -17.09
N ASP A 269 23.01 7.20 -17.47
CA ASP A 269 22.69 6.45 -18.69
C ASP A 269 21.62 5.37 -18.48
N LYS A 270 21.05 5.32 -17.26
CA LYS A 270 20.11 4.29 -16.83
C LYS A 270 18.71 4.83 -16.68
N SER A 271 17.75 3.93 -16.85
CA SER A 271 16.33 4.25 -16.91
C SER A 271 15.55 3.49 -15.85
N MET A 272 14.51 4.11 -15.30
CA MET A 272 13.62 3.46 -14.36
C MET A 272 12.17 3.88 -14.53
N ILE A 273 11.25 3.00 -14.13
CA ILE A 273 9.82 3.32 -13.97
C ILE A 273 9.49 3.30 -12.48
N VAL A 274 8.79 4.32 -12.00
CA VAL A 274 8.27 4.36 -10.63
C VAL A 274 6.74 4.31 -10.66
N CYS A 275 6.14 3.37 -9.93
CA CYS A 275 4.70 3.29 -9.75
C CYS A 275 4.21 4.41 -8.83
N LEU A 276 3.68 5.49 -9.41
CA LEU A 276 3.00 6.54 -8.65
C LEU A 276 1.57 6.09 -8.30
N SER A 277 1.47 5.21 -7.31
CA SER A 277 0.26 4.46 -6.96
C SER A 277 -0.96 5.30 -6.56
N GLY A 278 -0.77 6.56 -6.17
CA GLY A 278 -1.88 7.46 -5.85
C GLY A 278 -1.48 8.92 -5.73
N ARG A 279 -2.50 9.77 -5.66
CA ARG A 279 -2.38 11.21 -5.42
C ARG A 279 -2.53 11.56 -3.94
N GLY A 280 -1.86 12.63 -3.52
CA GLY A 280 -1.71 13.01 -2.11
C GLY A 280 -2.78 13.90 -1.53
N ASP A 281 -3.91 14.14 -2.21
CA ASP A 281 -4.98 15.01 -1.68
C ASP A 281 -5.43 14.59 -0.27
N LYS A 282 -5.48 13.28 -0.01
CA LYS A 282 -5.86 12.71 1.29
C LYS A 282 -4.82 12.97 2.39
N ASP A 283 -3.57 13.22 2.02
CA ASP A 283 -2.44 13.30 2.94
C ASP A 283 -2.08 14.75 3.28
N VAL A 284 -2.63 15.75 2.55
CA VAL A 284 -2.23 17.17 2.69
C VAL A 284 -2.38 17.67 4.12
N VAL A 285 -3.47 17.32 4.81
CA VAL A 285 -3.70 17.76 6.20
C VAL A 285 -2.66 17.15 7.14
N GLN A 286 -2.46 15.83 7.04
CA GLN A 286 -1.47 15.12 7.86
C GLN A 286 -0.05 15.64 7.62
N VAL A 287 0.31 15.89 6.36
CA VAL A 287 1.61 16.46 5.99
C VAL A 287 1.76 17.88 6.52
N LYS A 288 0.72 18.72 6.41
CA LYS A 288 0.73 20.08 6.96
C LYS A 288 1.00 20.05 8.48
N ASP A 289 0.22 19.27 9.22
CA ASP A 289 0.34 19.18 10.68
C ASP A 289 1.73 18.67 11.10
N ARG A 290 2.29 17.70 10.35
CA ARG A 290 3.64 17.18 10.57
C ARG A 290 4.71 18.26 10.37
N LEU A 291 4.62 19.03 9.30
CA LEU A 291 5.57 20.10 8.98
C LEU A 291 5.50 21.25 10.00
N GLU A 292 4.31 21.61 10.46
CA GLU A 292 4.12 22.61 11.52
C GLU A 292 4.74 22.13 12.84
N ALA A 293 4.55 20.86 13.22
CA ALA A 293 5.16 20.28 14.41
C ALA A 293 6.70 20.24 14.34
N ASP A 294 7.27 19.92 13.18
CA ASP A 294 8.72 19.91 12.98
C ASP A 294 9.32 21.33 13.01
N ALA A 295 8.58 22.32 12.51
CA ALA A 295 8.98 23.73 12.62
C ALA A 295 8.98 24.22 14.07
N ALA A 296 7.97 23.85 14.86
CA ALA A 296 7.89 24.19 16.28
C ALA A 296 9.08 23.62 17.08
N LYS A 297 9.42 22.34 16.88
CA LYS A 297 10.57 21.69 17.53
C LYS A 297 11.91 22.36 17.19
N LYS A 298 12.09 22.80 15.95
CA LYS A 298 13.30 23.55 15.55
C LYS A 298 13.37 24.93 16.20
N GLY A 299 12.24 25.60 16.37
CA GLY A 299 12.15 26.90 17.05
C GLY A 299 12.51 26.82 18.54
N GLU A 300 12.09 25.76 19.23
CA GLU A 300 12.41 25.54 20.65
C GLU A 300 13.89 25.15 20.89
N SER A 301 14.55 24.51 19.92
CA SER A 301 15.98 24.14 20.03
C SER A 301 16.96 25.32 19.86
N HIS A 302 16.46 26.49 19.48
CA HIS A 302 17.24 27.71 19.24
C HIS A 302 16.94 28.85 20.24
N ALA A 303 16.10 28.58 21.25
CA ALA A 303 15.81 29.48 22.37
C ALA A 303 16.46 28.97 23.66
#